data_AF-A0A915PJT1-F1
#
_entry.id   AF-A0A915PJT1-F1
#
_cell.length_a   1.000
_cell.length_b   1.000
_cell.length_c   1.000
_cell.angle_alpha   90.00
_cell.angle_beta   90.00
_cell.angle_gamma   90.00
#
_symmetry.space_group_name_H-M   'P 1'
#
loop_
_entity.id
_entity.type
_entity.pdbx_description
1 polymer ?
#
loop_
_entity_poly.entity_id
_entity_poly.type
_entity_poly.pdbx_seq_one_letter_code
_entity_poly.pdbx_strand_id
1 'polypeptide(L)'
;MLDGQVSIASSTVRNNTCNSEDFSEEDEGRAPLLNGLVSSPDNAVKIDLNLSEVIVLTSNSSSDKFPKERCKAAISVGLLITAAVCNFLVLSFIHEKVPQEPALPDVIFAHTPYIPWALALSEYLMLASLISMLALTILHRHRWIIFRRFAVIASLLYFGRCLTMLVTQVPIADSNYYCSPRLIGTDYTVRNIILRALRIVSGAGLIVNGKNTLCGDYIYSGHTIVFVTSCLFITEYSPRHWKPLHFFSVIVSAAGVILLLISRGHYTIDVIISYWISTRVFWTYHTLAAFPSLRTVFIHGGKFAQSRTQKVLFSCIVGLKGLIGHFLECDLARERLAKQIS
;
A
#
# COMPACT_ATOMS: atom_id res chain seq x y z
N MET A 1 -64.39 -45.23 1.18
CA MET A 1 -64.75 -46.60 1.60
C MET A 1 -63.45 -47.37 1.76
N LEU A 2 -63.21 -47.92 2.96
CA LEU A 2 -62.40 -49.12 3.32
C LEU A 2 -61.08 -49.33 2.54
N ASP A 3 -59.89 -49.44 3.13
CA ASP A 3 -59.40 -50.33 4.19
C ASP A 3 -58.03 -49.77 4.66
N GLY A 4 -57.41 -50.12 5.79
CA GLY A 4 -57.55 -51.29 6.63
C GLY A 4 -56.63 -51.17 7.85
N GLN A 5 -56.79 -52.15 8.73
CA GLN A 5 -56.56 -52.10 10.16
C GLN A 5 -55.23 -52.77 10.60
N VAL A 6 -54.82 -52.39 11.82
CA VAL A 6 -54.29 -53.25 12.91
C VAL A 6 -52.78 -53.45 13.11
N SER A 7 -52.46 -53.26 14.40
CA SER A 7 -51.26 -53.37 15.24
C SER A 7 -50.41 -54.64 15.17
N ILE A 8 -49.22 -54.59 15.81
CA ILE A 8 -48.70 -55.46 16.89
C ILE A 8 -47.29 -54.93 17.28
N ALA A 9 -47.07 -54.41 18.51
CA ALA A 9 -46.43 -55.04 19.70
C ALA A 9 -44.92 -55.31 19.52
N SER A 10 -44.00 -55.24 20.49
CA SER A 10 -43.95 -55.00 21.94
C SER A 10 -42.45 -54.91 22.33
N SER A 11 -42.14 -54.34 23.50
CA SER A 11 -41.03 -54.72 24.42
C SER A 11 -39.56 -54.47 23.99
N THR A 12 -38.57 -54.12 24.83
CA THR A 12 -38.45 -53.91 26.29
C THR A 12 -37.00 -53.50 26.62
N VAL A 13 -36.84 -52.46 27.45
CA VAL A 13 -35.97 -52.32 28.66
C VAL A 13 -34.53 -52.88 28.71
N ARG A 14 -33.54 -52.00 29.02
CA ARG A 14 -32.60 -52.02 30.20
C ARG A 14 -31.50 -50.94 30.02
N ASN A 15 -31.45 -49.85 30.79
CA ASN A 15 -31.05 -49.60 32.21
C ASN A 15 -29.53 -49.48 32.48
N ASN A 16 -29.15 -48.27 32.96
CA ASN A 16 -28.27 -47.93 34.11
C ASN A 16 -26.77 -48.33 34.04
N THR A 17 -25.77 -47.61 34.56
CA THR A 17 -25.68 -46.72 35.73
C THR A 17 -24.31 -46.00 35.80
N CYS A 18 -24.29 -44.78 36.35
CA CYS A 18 -23.42 -44.20 37.40
C CYS A 18 -21.90 -43.93 37.32
N ASN A 19 -21.58 -42.81 38.01
CA ASN A 19 -20.37 -42.38 38.74
C ASN A 19 -19.29 -41.63 37.94
N SER A 20 -18.50 -40.69 38.47
CA SER A 20 -18.43 -39.78 39.65
C SER A 20 -17.05 -39.13 39.51
N GLU A 21 -16.82 -37.86 39.90
CA GLU A 21 -15.57 -37.37 40.55
C GLU A 21 -15.58 -35.84 40.79
N ASP A 22 -15.31 -35.49 42.05
CA ASP A 22 -15.08 -34.16 42.65
C ASP A 22 -13.59 -33.74 42.53
N PHE A 23 -13.27 -32.43 42.52
CA PHE A 23 -12.34 -31.77 43.49
C PHE A 23 -12.09 -30.24 43.24
N SER A 24 -12.32 -29.46 44.31
CA SER A 24 -11.57 -28.30 44.89
C SER A 24 -11.44 -26.89 44.23
N GLU A 25 -11.38 -25.91 45.15
CA GLU A 25 -11.61 -24.46 45.12
C GLU A 25 -10.36 -23.55 44.92
N GLU A 26 -10.60 -22.25 44.64
CA GLU A 26 -9.97 -20.99 45.17
C GLU A 26 -10.12 -19.85 44.11
N ASP A 27 -11.10 -18.92 44.23
CA ASP A 27 -11.10 -17.56 44.86
C ASP A 27 -10.16 -16.54 44.15
N GLU A 28 -10.45 -15.27 43.86
CA GLU A 28 -11.40 -14.24 44.33
C GLU A 28 -11.41 -13.09 43.27
N GLY A 29 -12.47 -12.26 43.11
CA GLY A 29 -12.34 -11.13 42.16
C GLY A 29 -13.49 -10.19 41.75
N ARG A 30 -14.62 -10.14 42.47
CA ARG A 30 -15.55 -8.97 42.62
C ARG A 30 -16.42 -8.43 41.43
N ALA A 31 -17.72 -8.35 41.74
CA ALA A 31 -18.95 -8.00 41.01
C ALA A 31 -19.16 -6.45 40.77
N PRO A 32 -20.33 -5.85 40.36
CA PRO A 32 -21.70 -6.40 40.40
C PRO A 32 -22.83 -5.87 39.44
N LEU A 33 -24.02 -6.49 39.59
CA LEU A 33 -25.42 -6.09 39.30
C LEU A 33 -25.88 -6.12 37.82
N LEU A 34 -27.00 -6.78 37.46
CA LEU A 34 -28.33 -6.66 38.05
C LEU A 34 -29.13 -7.97 37.87
N ASN A 35 -29.45 -8.63 38.98
CA ASN A 35 -30.47 -9.69 39.05
C ASN A 35 -31.79 -9.06 39.48
N GLY A 36 -32.88 -9.43 38.81
CA GLY A 36 -34.22 -9.13 39.27
C GLY A 36 -35.24 -9.21 38.15
N LEU A 37 -35.78 -10.39 37.91
CA LEU A 37 -37.23 -10.62 37.99
C LEU A 37 -37.51 -12.13 38.09
N VAL A 38 -38.39 -12.42 39.03
CA VAL A 38 -38.76 -13.71 39.62
C VAL A 38 -39.66 -14.54 38.70
N SER A 39 -39.55 -15.85 38.86
CA SER A 39 -40.35 -16.95 38.29
C SER A 39 -41.86 -16.88 38.56
N SER A 40 -42.68 -17.24 37.56
CA SER A 40 -43.81 -18.18 37.71
C SER A 40 -44.29 -18.68 36.34
N PRO A 41 -44.87 -19.89 36.23
CA PRO A 41 -45.16 -20.58 34.97
C PRO A 41 -46.52 -20.17 34.40
N ASP A 42 -46.80 -20.62 33.18
CA ASP A 42 -48.01 -20.38 32.37
C ASP A 42 -48.01 -19.06 31.58
N ASN A 43 -47.50 -19.14 30.35
CA ASN A 43 -48.27 -18.83 29.13
C ASN A 43 -47.37 -18.96 27.90
N ALA A 44 -47.90 -19.59 26.86
CA ALA A 44 -47.24 -19.75 25.57
C ALA A 44 -46.83 -18.39 24.99
N VAL A 45 -45.53 -18.09 24.98
CA VAL A 45 -44.98 -16.95 24.24
C VAL A 45 -44.65 -17.42 22.84
N LYS A 46 -45.53 -17.07 21.90
CA LYS A 46 -45.33 -17.16 20.46
C LYS A 46 -44.11 -16.30 20.11
N ILE A 47 -42.98 -16.92 19.82
CA ILE A 47 -41.77 -16.22 19.38
C ILE A 47 -42.08 -15.64 17.99
N ASP A 48 -42.22 -14.31 17.94
CA ASP A 48 -42.62 -13.58 16.75
C ASP A 48 -41.48 -13.62 15.72
N LEU A 49 -41.67 -14.41 14.66
CA LEU A 49 -40.74 -14.58 13.53
C LEU A 49 -40.41 -13.26 12.81
N ASN A 50 -41.20 -12.21 13.03
CA ASN A 50 -40.97 -10.88 12.47
C ASN A 50 -39.67 -10.22 12.95
N LEU A 51 -39.20 -10.45 14.18
CA LEU A 51 -38.01 -9.74 14.68
C LEU A 51 -36.74 -10.25 14.01
N SER A 52 -36.63 -11.57 13.80
CA SER A 52 -35.52 -12.18 13.06
C SER A 52 -35.53 -11.77 11.60
N GLU A 53 -36.70 -11.65 10.98
CA GLU A 53 -36.83 -11.21 9.58
C GLU A 53 -36.50 -9.72 9.44
N VAL A 54 -36.89 -8.87 10.40
CA VAL A 54 -36.50 -7.46 10.46
C VAL A 54 -35.00 -7.30 10.72
N ILE A 55 -34.37 -8.13 11.55
CA ILE A 55 -32.91 -8.14 11.77
C ILE A 55 -32.18 -8.63 10.51
N VAL A 56 -32.68 -9.64 9.80
CA VAL A 56 -32.12 -10.09 8.53
C VAL A 56 -32.29 -9.02 7.43
N LEU A 57 -33.44 -8.33 7.37
CA LEU A 57 -33.69 -7.22 6.43
C LEU A 57 -32.88 -5.96 6.76
N THR A 58 -32.63 -5.66 8.04
CA THR A 58 -31.73 -4.57 8.45
C THR A 58 -30.26 -4.92 8.27
N SER A 59 -29.87 -6.20 8.40
CA SER A 59 -28.51 -6.64 8.06
C SER A 59 -28.26 -6.68 6.54
N ASN A 60 -29.28 -7.04 5.75
CA ASN A 60 -29.19 -7.06 4.28
C ASN A 60 -29.26 -5.65 3.66
N SER A 61 -29.84 -4.66 4.34
CA SER A 61 -29.90 -3.27 3.85
C SER A 61 -28.70 -2.41 4.27
N SER A 62 -27.87 -2.90 5.18
CA SER A 62 -26.60 -2.28 5.59
C SER A 62 -25.39 -2.94 4.92
N SER A 63 -25.53 -3.36 3.65
CA SER A 63 -24.33 -3.50 2.82
C SER A 63 -23.66 -2.13 2.82
N ASP A 64 -22.50 -2.00 3.46
CA ASP A 64 -21.70 -0.78 3.55
C ASP A 64 -21.50 -0.21 2.14
N LYS A 65 -22.41 0.67 1.74
CA LYS A 65 -22.49 1.17 0.38
C LYS A 65 -21.50 2.32 0.32
N PHE A 66 -20.20 1.99 0.38
CA PHE A 66 -19.13 2.96 0.25
C PHE A 66 -19.45 3.84 -0.96
N PRO A 67 -19.75 5.14 -0.76
CA PRO A 67 -20.21 5.99 -1.85
C PRO A 67 -19.14 6.04 -2.92
N LYS A 68 -19.55 5.97 -4.19
CA LYS A 68 -18.62 6.07 -5.33
C LYS A 68 -18.13 7.51 -5.42
N GLU A 69 -17.08 7.85 -4.68
CA GLU A 69 -16.49 9.20 -4.61
C GLU A 69 -15.67 9.56 -5.86
N ARG A 70 -16.29 9.47 -7.05
CA ARG A 70 -15.62 9.69 -8.35
C ARG A 70 -15.00 11.08 -8.46
N CYS A 71 -15.66 12.11 -7.93
CA CYS A 71 -15.13 13.47 -7.92
C CYS A 71 -13.83 13.59 -7.09
N LYS A 72 -13.78 13.00 -5.89
CA LYS A 72 -12.57 12.99 -5.07
C LYS A 72 -11.44 12.20 -5.73
N ALA A 73 -11.78 11.10 -6.42
CA ALA A 73 -10.81 10.37 -7.24
C ALA A 73 -10.27 11.22 -8.39
N ALA A 74 -11.12 11.94 -9.11
CA ALA A 74 -10.71 12.84 -10.20
C ALA A 74 -9.77 13.95 -9.70
N ILE A 75 -10.07 14.57 -8.56
CA ILE A 75 -9.18 15.57 -7.94
C ILE A 75 -7.81 14.96 -7.60
N SER A 76 -7.79 13.75 -7.03
CA SER A 76 -6.54 13.06 -6.68
C SER A 76 -5.72 12.70 -7.91
N VAL A 77 -6.38 12.34 -9.01
CA VAL A 77 -5.72 12.11 -10.31
C VAL A 77 -5.16 13.41 -10.88
N GLY A 78 -5.88 14.53 -10.76
CA GLY A 78 -5.36 15.85 -11.12
C GLY A 78 -4.09 16.21 -10.34
N LEU A 79 -4.05 15.90 -9.04
CA LEU A 79 -2.85 16.06 -8.21
C LEU A 79 -1.70 15.17 -8.70
N LEU A 80 -1.96 13.90 -9.02
CA LEU A 80 -0.94 13.00 -9.57
C LEU A 80 -0.38 13.50 -10.90
N ILE A 81 -1.24 13.94 -11.82
CA ILE A 81 -0.82 14.50 -13.12
C ILE A 81 0.04 15.74 -12.89
N THR A 82 -0.38 16.63 -11.99
CA THR A 82 0.38 17.84 -11.64
C THR A 82 1.75 17.48 -11.07
N ALA A 83 1.81 16.51 -10.16
CA ALA A 83 3.08 16.04 -9.58
C ALA A 83 3.99 15.42 -10.65
N ALA A 84 3.44 14.62 -11.56
CA ALA A 84 4.19 14.03 -12.67
C ALA A 84 4.76 15.09 -13.62
N VAL A 85 3.93 16.04 -14.06
CA VAL A 85 4.38 17.17 -14.91
C VAL A 85 5.45 17.99 -14.20
N CYS A 86 5.28 18.27 -12.91
CA CYS A 86 6.29 18.94 -12.10
C CYS A 86 7.62 18.17 -12.08
N ASN A 87 7.58 16.84 -11.95
CA ASN A 87 8.79 15.99 -11.97
C ASN A 87 9.53 16.10 -13.30
N PHE A 88 8.83 16.07 -14.43
CA PHE A 88 9.43 16.26 -15.75
C PHE A 88 9.97 17.67 -15.99
N LEU A 89 9.29 18.70 -15.48
CA LEU A 89 9.76 20.09 -15.56
C LEU A 89 11.04 20.28 -14.76
N VAL A 90 11.07 19.78 -13.52
CA VAL A 90 12.27 19.80 -12.66
C VAL A 90 13.39 19.02 -13.32
N LEU A 91 13.12 17.81 -13.85
CA LEU A 91 14.13 17.00 -14.53
C LEU A 91 14.72 17.71 -15.76
N SER A 92 13.88 18.36 -16.57
CA SER A 92 14.33 19.15 -17.72
C SER A 92 15.21 20.33 -17.29
N PHE A 93 14.89 20.96 -16.15
CA PHE A 93 15.66 22.06 -15.59
C PHE A 93 17.01 21.64 -15.01
N ILE A 94 17.04 20.59 -14.18
CA ILE A 94 18.27 20.10 -13.53
C ILE A 94 19.23 19.46 -14.53
N HIS A 95 18.73 18.93 -15.64
CA HIS A 95 19.55 18.36 -16.70
C HIS A 95 20.56 19.36 -17.28
N GLU A 96 20.18 20.63 -17.37
CA GLU A 96 21.07 21.71 -17.79
C GLU A 96 22.13 22.03 -16.73
N LYS A 97 21.86 21.72 -15.45
CA LYS A 97 22.69 22.03 -14.29
C LYS A 97 23.47 20.84 -13.72
N VAL A 98 23.35 19.65 -14.32
CA VAL A 98 24.07 18.45 -13.87
C VAL A 98 25.58 18.74 -13.79
N PRO A 99 26.26 18.43 -12.69
CA PRO A 99 27.71 18.54 -12.63
C PRO A 99 28.36 17.51 -13.56
N GLN A 100 29.42 17.91 -14.27
CA GLN A 100 30.18 17.06 -15.21
C GLN A 100 31.37 16.38 -14.51
N GLU A 101 31.23 16.15 -13.21
CA GLU A 101 32.23 15.48 -12.38
C GLU A 101 32.09 13.95 -12.50
N PRO A 102 33.14 13.18 -12.16
CA PRO A 102 33.03 11.73 -12.10
C PRO A 102 31.97 11.28 -11.09
N ALA A 103 31.44 10.08 -11.29
CA ALA A 103 30.46 9.47 -10.39
C ALA A 103 30.99 9.39 -8.95
N LEU A 104 30.10 9.59 -7.97
CA LEU A 104 30.46 9.48 -6.56
C LEU A 104 30.81 8.02 -6.20
N PRO A 105 31.70 7.82 -5.22
CA PRO A 105 32.00 6.49 -4.72
C PRO A 105 30.75 5.86 -4.09
N ASP A 106 30.37 4.69 -4.58
CA ASP A 106 29.23 3.92 -4.08
C ASP A 106 29.66 2.50 -3.76
N VAL A 107 29.20 1.98 -2.62
CA VAL A 107 29.59 0.66 -2.09
C VAL A 107 29.23 -0.45 -3.06
N ILE A 108 28.04 -0.40 -3.67
CA ILE A 108 27.60 -1.46 -4.59
C ILE A 108 28.40 -1.38 -5.90
N PHE A 109 28.72 -0.17 -6.37
CA PHE A 109 29.50 0.00 -7.60
C PHE A 109 30.93 -0.53 -7.47
N ALA A 110 31.49 -0.53 -6.25
CA ALA A 110 32.81 -1.07 -5.95
C ALA A 110 32.83 -2.61 -5.94
N HIS A 111 31.71 -3.26 -5.61
CA HIS A 111 31.64 -4.71 -5.43
C HIS A 111 30.93 -5.46 -6.57
N THR A 112 30.30 -4.75 -7.52
CA THR A 112 29.52 -5.38 -8.60
C THR A 112 30.04 -5.03 -9.99
N PRO A 113 30.04 -5.99 -10.93
CA PRO A 113 30.44 -5.74 -12.30
C PRO A 113 29.42 -4.83 -13.00
N TYR A 114 29.88 -4.01 -13.94
CA TYR A 114 28.99 -3.24 -14.80
C TYR A 114 28.27 -4.14 -15.80
N ILE A 115 26.94 -4.02 -15.85
CA ILE A 115 26.12 -4.72 -16.84
C ILE A 115 25.18 -3.71 -17.52
N PRO A 116 25.45 -3.30 -18.78
CA PRO A 116 24.72 -2.21 -19.43
C PRO A 116 23.27 -2.58 -19.77
N TRP A 117 22.99 -3.84 -20.11
CA TRP A 117 21.62 -4.29 -20.44
C TRP A 117 20.72 -4.45 -19.21
N ALA A 118 21.28 -4.46 -18.00
CA ALA A 118 20.51 -4.67 -16.78
C ALA A 118 19.56 -3.49 -16.49
N LEU A 119 19.88 -2.27 -16.94
CA LEU A 119 18.99 -1.11 -16.81
C LEU A 119 17.70 -1.33 -17.60
N ALA A 120 17.82 -1.69 -18.87
CA ALA A 120 16.66 -1.95 -19.73
C ALA A 120 15.78 -3.08 -19.17
N LEU A 121 16.39 -4.16 -18.66
CA LEU A 121 15.63 -5.22 -18.00
C LEU A 121 14.90 -4.72 -16.75
N SER A 122 15.54 -3.88 -15.93
CA SER A 122 14.91 -3.25 -14.76
C SER A 122 13.70 -2.40 -15.17
N GLU A 123 13.80 -1.60 -16.24
CA GLU A 123 12.69 -0.80 -16.77
C GLU A 123 11.51 -1.67 -17.23
N TYR A 124 11.77 -2.80 -17.91
CA TYR A 124 10.71 -3.75 -18.28
C TYR A 124 10.03 -4.38 -17.06
N LEU A 125 10.81 -4.78 -16.04
CA LEU A 125 10.26 -5.31 -14.80
C LEU A 125 9.43 -4.26 -14.04
N MET A 126 9.87 -3.01 -14.05
CA MET A 126 9.14 -1.89 -13.45
C MET A 126 7.79 -1.69 -14.15
N LEU A 127 7.78 -1.62 -15.48
CA LEU A 127 6.56 -1.48 -16.28
C LEU A 127 5.62 -2.67 -16.05
N ALA A 128 6.14 -3.89 -16.04
CA ALA A 128 5.35 -5.10 -15.77
C ALA A 128 4.72 -5.07 -14.35
N SER A 129 5.47 -4.64 -13.34
CA SER A 129 4.99 -4.50 -11.97
C SER A 129 3.89 -3.43 -11.86
N LEU A 130 4.09 -2.27 -12.49
CA LEU A 130 3.12 -1.19 -12.53
C LEU A 130 1.82 -1.62 -13.23
N ILE A 131 1.93 -2.26 -14.41
CA ILE A 131 0.77 -2.78 -15.15
C ILE A 131 0.02 -3.82 -14.33
N SER A 132 0.74 -4.72 -13.64
CA SER A 132 0.14 -5.74 -12.77
C SER A 132 -0.65 -5.10 -11.62
N MET A 133 -0.08 -4.09 -10.95
CA MET A 133 -0.76 -3.35 -9.89
C MET A 133 -2.01 -2.61 -10.40
N LEU A 134 -1.91 -1.95 -11.56
CA LEU A 134 -3.04 -1.27 -12.19
C LEU A 134 -4.14 -2.24 -12.60
N ALA A 135 -3.79 -3.40 -13.16
CA ALA A 135 -4.73 -4.46 -13.52
C ALA A 135 -5.50 -4.96 -12.28
N LEU A 136 -4.81 -5.26 -11.18
CA LEU A 136 -5.45 -5.62 -9.91
C LEU A 136 -6.39 -4.51 -9.42
N THR A 137 -5.95 -3.26 -9.50
CA THR A 137 -6.75 -2.10 -9.07
C THR A 137 -8.03 -1.96 -9.89
N ILE A 138 -7.98 -2.15 -11.22
CA ILE A 138 -9.14 -2.03 -12.12
C ILE A 138 -10.14 -3.17 -11.88
N LEU A 139 -9.66 -4.38 -11.62
CA LEU A 139 -10.46 -5.57 -11.36
C LEU A 139 -11.08 -5.58 -9.94
N HIS A 140 -10.55 -4.78 -9.01
CA HIS A 140 -11.02 -4.75 -7.63
C HIS A 140 -12.42 -4.12 -7.49
N ARG A 141 -13.28 -4.69 -6.63
CA ARG A 141 -14.66 -4.20 -6.37
C ARG A 141 -14.71 -2.71 -6.01
N HIS A 142 -13.73 -2.25 -5.23
CA HIS A 142 -13.57 -0.87 -4.76
C HIS A 142 -12.54 -0.03 -5.56
N ARG A 143 -12.37 -0.30 -6.86
CA ARG A 143 -11.34 0.33 -7.73
C ARG A 143 -11.18 1.84 -7.59
N TRP A 144 -12.28 2.60 -7.50
CA TRP A 144 -12.22 4.07 -7.39
C TRP A 144 -11.59 4.55 -6.08
N ILE A 145 -11.80 3.82 -4.98
CA ILE A 145 -11.22 4.14 -3.69
C ILE A 145 -9.72 3.84 -3.72
N ILE A 146 -9.33 2.68 -4.23
CA ILE A 146 -7.93 2.26 -4.33
C ILE A 146 -7.17 3.21 -5.26
N PHE A 147 -7.72 3.52 -6.43
CA PHE A 147 -7.10 4.42 -7.39
C PHE A 147 -6.89 5.83 -6.82
N ARG A 148 -7.87 6.34 -6.06
CA ARG A 148 -7.71 7.61 -5.32
C ARG A 148 -6.55 7.54 -4.32
N ARG A 149 -6.46 6.46 -3.54
CA ARG A 149 -5.38 6.28 -2.55
C ARG A 149 -4.01 6.19 -3.22
N PHE A 150 -3.91 5.44 -4.31
CA PHE A 150 -2.71 5.37 -5.14
C PHE A 150 -2.32 6.75 -5.65
N ALA A 151 -3.27 7.51 -6.23
CA ALA A 151 -2.99 8.83 -6.77
C ALA A 151 -2.48 9.82 -5.71
N VAL A 152 -3.07 9.83 -4.51
CA VAL A 152 -2.58 10.69 -3.41
C VAL A 152 -1.18 10.27 -2.96
N ILE A 153 -0.95 8.99 -2.68
CA ILE A 153 0.36 8.50 -2.24
C ILE A 153 1.44 8.78 -3.30
N ALA A 154 1.18 8.44 -4.56
CA ALA A 154 2.11 8.68 -5.66
C ALA A 154 2.39 10.17 -5.87
N SER A 155 1.37 11.04 -5.75
CA SER A 155 1.57 12.50 -5.85
C SER A 155 2.51 13.03 -4.75
N LEU A 156 2.34 12.58 -3.50
CA LEU A 156 3.20 12.98 -2.38
C LEU A 156 4.66 12.55 -2.60
N LEU A 157 4.87 11.32 -3.07
CA LEU A 157 6.20 10.80 -3.37
C LEU A 157 6.87 11.58 -4.51
N TYR A 158 6.14 11.87 -5.59
CA TYR A 158 6.68 12.65 -6.70
C TYR A 158 6.95 14.12 -6.36
N PHE A 159 6.12 14.76 -5.52
CA PHE A 159 6.45 16.10 -5.03
C PHE A 159 7.70 16.11 -4.15
N GLY A 160 7.84 15.12 -3.27
CA GLY A 160 9.07 14.95 -2.48
C GLY A 160 10.31 14.81 -3.37
N ARG A 161 10.20 14.01 -4.43
CA ARG A 161 11.25 13.81 -5.44
C ARG A 161 11.57 15.10 -6.21
N CYS A 162 10.57 15.91 -6.56
CA CYS A 162 10.80 17.23 -7.17
C CYS A 162 11.64 18.13 -6.25
N LEU A 163 11.29 18.18 -4.96
CA LEU A 163 11.98 19.03 -3.99
C LEU A 163 13.45 18.60 -3.84
N THR A 164 13.72 17.31 -3.69
CA THR A 164 15.09 16.82 -3.50
C THR A 164 15.99 17.08 -4.71
N MET A 165 15.48 16.87 -5.93
CA MET A 165 16.22 17.17 -7.15
C MET A 165 16.49 18.66 -7.36
N LEU A 166 15.57 19.53 -6.93
CA LEU A 166 15.76 20.98 -6.99
C LEU A 166 16.83 21.46 -6.00
N VAL A 167 16.85 20.88 -4.80
CA VAL A 167 17.79 21.27 -3.74
C VAL A 167 19.19 20.75 -4.02
N THR A 168 19.32 19.51 -4.50
CA THR A 168 20.61 18.85 -4.66
C THR A 168 20.73 18.20 -6.03
N GLN A 169 21.77 18.58 -6.79
CA GLN A 169 22.14 17.95 -8.05
C GLN A 169 23.40 17.12 -7.85
N VAL A 170 23.41 15.88 -8.35
CA VAL A 170 24.51 14.93 -8.19
C VAL A 170 25.04 14.52 -9.57
N PRO A 171 26.35 14.23 -9.70
CA PRO A 171 26.93 13.67 -10.91
C PRO A 171 26.25 12.40 -11.39
N ILE A 172 26.36 12.17 -12.70
CA ILE A 172 25.82 10.99 -13.38
C ILE A 172 26.44 9.72 -12.78
N ALA A 173 25.59 8.75 -12.44
CA ALA A 173 26.03 7.49 -11.83
C ALA A 173 26.74 6.54 -12.82
N ASP A 174 26.26 6.47 -14.07
CA ASP A 174 26.90 5.71 -15.15
C ASP A 174 27.51 6.65 -16.19
N SER A 175 28.84 6.68 -16.26
CA SER A 175 29.58 7.50 -17.23
C SER A 175 29.30 7.13 -18.69
N ASN A 176 28.78 5.93 -18.96
CA ASN A 176 28.47 5.46 -20.32
C ASN A 176 27.01 5.73 -20.71
N TYR A 177 26.21 6.32 -19.82
CA TYR A 177 24.80 6.58 -20.09
C TYR A 177 24.63 7.76 -21.06
N TYR A 178 23.81 7.55 -22.10
CA TYR A 178 23.56 8.59 -23.09
C TYR A 178 22.61 9.67 -22.53
N CYS A 179 23.13 10.89 -22.42
CA CYS A 179 22.36 12.08 -22.05
C CYS A 179 22.11 12.96 -23.28
N SER A 180 20.88 13.50 -23.40
CA SER A 180 20.55 14.48 -24.44
C SER A 180 21.46 15.71 -24.34
N PRO A 181 21.74 16.39 -25.48
CA PRO A 181 22.53 17.61 -25.45
C PRO A 181 21.81 18.74 -24.70
N ARG A 182 22.60 19.51 -23.95
CA ARG A 182 22.15 20.73 -23.26
C ARG A 182 21.72 21.81 -24.24
N LEU A 183 20.84 22.68 -23.79
CA LEU A 183 20.45 23.87 -24.53
C LEU A 183 21.57 24.91 -24.42
N ILE A 184 22.05 25.42 -25.56
CA ILE A 184 23.19 26.35 -25.62
C ILE A 184 22.74 27.65 -26.30
N GLY A 185 23.26 28.79 -25.83
CA GLY A 185 23.03 30.10 -26.47
C GLY A 185 21.57 30.53 -26.48
N THR A 186 21.04 30.90 -27.66
CA THR A 186 19.66 31.37 -27.86
C THR A 186 18.60 30.31 -27.53
N ASP A 187 18.98 29.04 -27.54
CA ASP A 187 18.05 27.95 -27.25
C ASP A 187 17.85 27.74 -25.74
N TYR A 188 18.74 28.28 -24.89
CA TYR A 188 18.59 28.29 -23.43
C TYR A 188 17.54 29.32 -22.99
N THR A 189 16.30 29.06 -23.38
CA THR A 189 15.13 29.86 -23.01
C THR A 189 14.19 28.99 -22.16
N VAL A 190 13.58 29.58 -21.12
CA VAL A 190 12.63 28.88 -20.23
C VAL A 190 11.53 28.17 -21.01
N ARG A 191 11.04 28.80 -22.09
CA ARG A 191 10.05 28.20 -23.01
C ARG A 191 10.54 26.89 -23.60
N ASN A 192 11.79 26.80 -24.03
CA ASN A 192 12.34 25.59 -24.65
C ASN A 192 12.55 24.47 -23.62
N ILE A 193 12.92 24.81 -22.39
CA ILE A 193 13.01 23.86 -21.26
C ILE A 193 11.62 23.25 -20.95
N ILE A 194 10.59 24.09 -20.90
CA ILE A 194 9.20 23.67 -20.69
C ILE A 194 8.71 22.82 -21.87
N LEU A 195 8.95 23.25 -23.11
CA LEU A 195 8.55 22.49 -24.31
C LEU A 195 9.22 21.11 -24.36
N ARG A 196 10.51 21.02 -23.97
CA ARG A 196 11.22 19.74 -23.85
C ARG A 196 10.57 18.84 -22.80
N ALA A 197 10.24 19.37 -21.62
CA ALA A 197 9.55 18.62 -20.58
C ALA A 197 8.17 18.13 -21.05
N LEU A 198 7.37 19.00 -21.66
CA LEU A 198 6.04 18.66 -22.18
C LEU A 198 6.10 17.60 -23.29
N ARG A 199 7.15 17.62 -24.13
CA ARG A 199 7.38 16.58 -25.14
C ARG A 199 7.58 15.20 -24.49
N ILE A 200 8.31 15.14 -23.38
CA ILE A 200 8.53 13.88 -22.65
C ILE A 200 7.26 13.43 -21.92
N VAL A 201 6.53 14.37 -21.31
CA VAL A 201 5.21 14.12 -20.72
C VAL A 201 4.26 13.51 -21.75
N SER A 202 4.24 14.05 -22.98
CA SER A 202 3.36 13.56 -24.06
C SER A 202 3.71 12.13 -24.52
N GLY A 203 4.94 11.68 -24.30
CA GLY A 203 5.37 10.30 -24.51
C GLY A 203 5.07 9.36 -23.33
N ALA A 204 4.33 9.82 -22.32
CA ALA A 204 4.04 9.10 -21.08
C ALA A 204 5.29 8.58 -20.34
N GLY A 205 6.45 9.21 -20.56
CA GLY A 205 7.73 8.77 -20.00
C GLY A 205 8.31 7.50 -20.66
N LEU A 206 7.71 6.98 -21.73
CA LEU A 206 8.27 5.86 -22.49
C LEU A 206 9.36 6.36 -23.44
N ILE A 207 10.51 5.67 -23.43
CA ILE A 207 11.65 5.94 -24.31
C ILE A 207 11.32 5.40 -25.71
N VAL A 208 10.40 6.04 -26.43
CA VAL A 208 9.88 5.52 -27.71
C VAL A 208 10.91 5.59 -28.86
N ASN A 209 11.99 6.37 -28.72
CA ASN A 209 13.02 6.49 -29.78
C ASN A 209 14.44 6.79 -29.28
N GLY A 210 14.73 6.67 -27.97
CA GLY A 210 16.07 6.93 -27.41
C GLY A 210 16.61 8.37 -27.51
N LYS A 211 15.92 9.27 -28.20
CA LYS A 211 16.41 10.62 -28.56
C LYS A 211 16.15 11.73 -27.53
N ASN A 212 15.48 11.43 -26.41
CA ASN A 212 15.12 12.43 -25.39
C ASN A 212 15.39 11.95 -23.95
N THR A 213 16.52 11.27 -23.70
CA THR A 213 16.92 10.88 -22.34
C THR A 213 17.46 12.10 -21.59
N LEU A 214 16.76 12.47 -20.51
CA LEU A 214 17.22 13.50 -19.58
C LEU A 214 18.01 12.85 -18.45
N CYS A 215 19.00 13.57 -17.94
CA CYS A 215 19.87 13.11 -16.85
C CYS A 215 19.80 14.08 -15.69
N GLY A 216 20.04 13.58 -14.47
CA GLY A 216 20.11 14.39 -13.26
C GLY A 216 19.19 13.92 -12.14
N ASP A 217 18.47 12.82 -12.31
CA ASP A 217 17.52 12.31 -11.34
C ASP A 217 18.08 11.28 -10.35
N TYR A 218 19.35 11.46 -9.96
CA TYR A 218 20.13 10.54 -9.12
C TYR A 218 19.97 10.77 -7.60
N ILE A 219 18.95 11.54 -7.19
CA ILE A 219 18.48 11.67 -5.81
C ILE A 219 16.96 11.50 -5.79
N TYR A 220 16.51 10.65 -4.88
CA TYR A 220 15.16 10.16 -4.71
C TYR A 220 14.61 9.41 -5.94
N SER A 221 15.05 8.17 -6.17
CA SER A 221 14.85 7.31 -7.34
C SER A 221 13.38 6.98 -7.62
N GLY A 222 12.91 7.39 -8.79
CA GLY A 222 11.57 7.12 -9.30
C GLY A 222 11.33 5.64 -9.59
N HIS A 223 12.34 4.92 -10.08
CA HIS A 223 12.25 3.49 -10.33
C HIS A 223 11.92 2.72 -9.05
N THR A 224 12.66 3.01 -7.98
CA THR A 224 12.41 2.40 -6.66
C THR A 224 11.04 2.79 -6.11
N ILE A 225 10.60 4.04 -6.26
CA ILE A 225 9.24 4.45 -5.88
C ILE A 225 8.21 3.57 -6.57
N VAL A 226 8.32 3.38 -7.89
CA VAL A 226 7.35 2.56 -8.66
C VAL A 226 7.39 1.09 -8.24
N PHE A 227 8.58 0.49 -8.08
CA PHE A 227 8.70 -0.89 -7.62
C PHE A 227 8.09 -1.09 -6.23
N VAL A 228 8.48 -0.26 -5.27
CA VAL A 228 8.05 -0.38 -3.87
C VAL A 228 6.56 -0.11 -3.74
N THR A 229 6.04 0.97 -4.35
CA THR A 229 4.61 1.27 -4.30
C THR A 229 3.79 0.20 -5.01
N SER A 230 4.21 -0.28 -6.18
CA SER A 230 3.49 -1.35 -6.88
C SER A 230 3.44 -2.61 -6.03
N CYS A 231 4.56 -3.01 -5.42
CA CYS A 231 4.61 -4.16 -4.53
C CYS A 231 3.71 -4.01 -3.29
N LEU A 232 3.72 -2.85 -2.63
CA LEU A 232 2.89 -2.57 -1.47
C LEU A 232 1.39 -2.58 -1.82
N PHE A 233 1.01 -1.98 -2.94
CA PHE A 233 -0.39 -2.00 -3.39
C PHE A 233 -0.85 -3.40 -3.81
N ILE A 234 -0.03 -4.16 -4.53
CA ILE A 234 -0.33 -5.56 -4.89
C ILE A 234 -0.55 -6.37 -3.62
N THR A 235 0.37 -6.30 -2.66
CA THR A 235 0.30 -7.10 -1.43
C THR A 235 -0.86 -6.69 -0.53
N GLU A 236 -1.18 -5.40 -0.41
CA GLU A 236 -2.25 -4.91 0.45
C GLU A 236 -3.65 -5.21 -0.12
N TYR A 237 -3.86 -4.97 -1.41
CA TYR A 237 -5.19 -5.00 -2.02
C TYR A 237 -5.58 -6.31 -2.71
N SER A 238 -4.67 -7.28 -2.83
CA SER A 238 -5.02 -8.60 -3.37
C SER A 238 -5.41 -9.60 -2.26
N PRO A 239 -6.24 -10.62 -2.58
CA PRO A 239 -6.70 -11.61 -1.62
C PRO A 239 -5.56 -12.32 -0.88
N ARG A 240 -5.77 -12.64 0.41
CA ARG A 240 -4.74 -13.26 1.25
C ARG A 240 -4.26 -14.63 0.77
N HIS A 241 -5.11 -15.38 0.08
CA HIS A 241 -4.79 -16.70 -0.45
C HIS A 241 -3.94 -16.62 -1.74
N TRP A 242 -3.75 -15.44 -2.34
CA TRP A 242 -2.86 -15.24 -3.48
C TRP A 242 -1.40 -15.02 -3.05
N LYS A 243 -0.91 -15.85 -2.12
CA LYS A 243 0.49 -15.87 -1.68
C LYS A 243 1.52 -15.97 -2.82
N PRO A 244 1.34 -16.77 -3.89
CA PRO A 244 2.31 -16.80 -4.98
C PRO A 244 2.43 -15.45 -5.70
N LEU A 245 1.32 -14.70 -5.84
CA LEU A 245 1.35 -13.36 -6.42
C LEU A 245 2.13 -12.39 -5.54
N HIS A 246 1.93 -12.43 -4.21
CA HIS A 246 2.66 -11.58 -3.26
C HIS A 246 4.16 -11.88 -3.31
N PHE A 247 4.51 -13.18 -3.26
CA PHE A 247 5.90 -13.61 -3.34
C PHE A 247 6.55 -13.18 -4.66
N PHE A 248 5.88 -13.42 -5.79
CA PHE A 248 6.37 -13.01 -7.11
C PHE A 248 6.55 -11.50 -7.20
N SER A 249 5.62 -10.70 -6.70
CA SER A 249 5.72 -9.24 -6.67
C SER A 249 6.93 -8.74 -5.89
N VAL A 250 7.24 -9.37 -4.75
CA VAL A 250 8.42 -9.03 -3.94
C VAL A 250 9.70 -9.40 -4.69
N ILE A 251 9.76 -10.59 -5.29
CA ILE A 251 10.93 -11.04 -6.05
C ILE A 251 11.18 -10.14 -7.27
N VAL A 252 10.16 -9.82 -8.06
CA VAL A 252 10.29 -8.91 -9.20
C VAL A 252 10.78 -7.54 -8.78
N SER A 253 10.26 -7.00 -7.68
CA SER A 253 10.65 -5.67 -7.19
C SER A 253 12.09 -5.68 -6.65
N ALA A 254 12.49 -6.72 -5.92
CA ALA A 254 13.86 -6.87 -5.43
C ALA A 254 14.85 -7.08 -6.59
N ALA A 255 14.53 -7.95 -7.54
CA ALA A 255 15.34 -8.18 -8.73
C ALA A 255 15.50 -6.91 -9.57
N GLY A 256 14.41 -6.16 -9.78
CA GLY A 256 14.42 -4.89 -10.51
C GLY A 256 15.33 -3.86 -9.85
N VAL A 257 15.27 -3.70 -8.53
CA VAL A 257 16.16 -2.80 -7.78
C VAL A 257 17.62 -3.25 -7.81
N ILE A 258 17.89 -4.55 -7.72
CA ILE A 258 19.27 -5.08 -7.83
C ILE A 258 19.84 -4.81 -9.22
N LEU A 259 19.08 -5.08 -10.29
CA LEU A 259 19.48 -4.79 -11.67
C LEU A 259 19.70 -3.29 -11.92
N LEU A 260 18.89 -2.43 -11.28
CA LEU A 260 19.06 -0.97 -11.32
C LEU A 260 20.41 -0.54 -10.74
N LEU A 261 20.84 -1.16 -9.63
CA LEU A 261 22.13 -0.86 -8.99
C LEU A 261 23.32 -1.41 -9.79
N ILE A 262 23.23 -2.64 -10.29
CA ILE A 262 24.30 -3.29 -11.08
C ILE A 262 24.55 -2.52 -12.40
N SER A 263 23.50 -1.99 -13.01
CA SER A 263 23.62 -1.13 -14.20
C SER A 263 24.12 0.28 -13.90
N ARG A 264 24.40 0.62 -12.64
CA ARG A 264 24.74 1.98 -12.20
C ARG A 264 23.68 3.02 -12.60
N GLY A 265 22.42 2.60 -12.73
CA GLY A 265 21.33 3.49 -13.11
C GLY A 265 21.00 4.51 -12.03
N HIS A 266 21.15 4.14 -10.76
CA HIS A 266 20.94 4.98 -9.58
C HIS A 266 21.98 4.66 -8.51
N TYR A 267 22.32 5.63 -7.67
CA TYR A 267 23.16 5.39 -6.49
C TYR A 267 22.43 4.54 -5.45
N THR A 268 23.18 3.80 -4.64
CA THR A 268 22.61 2.97 -3.56
C THR A 268 21.91 3.81 -2.51
N ILE A 269 22.48 4.97 -2.15
CA ILE A 269 21.84 5.92 -1.22
C ILE A 269 20.47 6.37 -1.73
N ASP A 270 20.36 6.51 -3.04
CA ASP A 270 19.14 6.95 -3.67
C ASP A 270 18.01 5.92 -3.49
N VAL A 271 18.31 4.66 -3.79
CA VAL A 271 17.40 3.53 -3.59
C VAL A 271 16.96 3.41 -2.12
N ILE A 272 17.88 3.59 -1.17
CA ILE A 272 17.57 3.51 0.27
C ILE A 272 16.60 4.62 0.69
N ILE A 273 16.85 5.86 0.29
CA ILE A 273 15.97 7.00 0.59
C ILE A 273 14.58 6.77 0.00
N SER A 274 14.50 6.37 -1.26
CA SER A 274 13.23 6.06 -1.93
C SER A 274 12.45 4.95 -1.25
N TYR A 275 13.11 3.86 -0.87
CA TYR A 275 12.49 2.76 -0.14
C TYR A 275 11.93 3.22 1.21
N TRP A 276 12.73 3.97 1.98
CA TRP A 276 12.33 4.46 3.29
C TRP A 276 11.14 5.42 3.20
N ILE A 277 11.19 6.43 2.33
CA ILE A 277 10.09 7.40 2.23
C ILE A 277 8.83 6.73 1.66
N SER A 278 8.95 5.90 0.63
CA SER A 278 7.80 5.22 0.01
C SER A 278 7.03 4.36 0.99
N THR A 279 7.73 3.54 1.77
CA THR A 279 7.11 2.69 2.80
C THR A 279 6.46 3.53 3.90
N ARG A 280 7.14 4.58 4.40
CA ARG A 280 6.61 5.46 5.46
C ARG A 280 5.35 6.19 5.01
N VAL A 281 5.36 6.79 3.81
CA VAL A 281 4.19 7.49 3.26
C VAL A 281 3.03 6.51 3.08
N PHE A 282 3.28 5.31 2.56
CA PHE A 282 2.25 4.29 2.38
C PHE A 282 1.57 3.92 3.70
N TRP A 283 2.34 3.53 4.72
CA TRP A 283 1.79 3.08 6.00
C TRP A 283 1.16 4.23 6.80
N THR A 284 1.75 5.42 6.77
CA THR A 284 1.19 6.61 7.42
C THR A 284 -0.18 6.94 6.81
N TYR A 285 -0.26 6.94 5.49
CA TYR A 285 -1.52 7.20 4.78
C TYR A 285 -2.60 6.17 5.14
N HIS A 286 -2.27 4.88 5.14
CA HIS A 286 -3.23 3.82 5.47
C HIS A 286 -3.68 3.87 6.93
N THR A 287 -2.77 4.21 7.85
CA THR A 287 -3.10 4.42 9.27
C THR A 287 -4.06 5.59 9.45
N LEU A 288 -3.80 6.73 8.80
CA LEU A 288 -4.69 7.91 8.85
C LEU A 288 -6.04 7.67 8.15
N ALA A 289 -6.09 6.75 7.19
CA ALA A 289 -7.34 6.35 6.55
C ALA A 289 -8.18 5.41 7.44
N ALA A 290 -7.55 4.57 8.25
CA ALA A 290 -8.20 3.61 9.13
C ALA A 290 -8.72 4.22 10.44
N PHE A 291 -8.06 5.25 10.97
CA PHE A 291 -8.41 5.89 12.25
C PHE A 291 -8.79 7.36 12.05
N PRO A 292 -10.09 7.69 11.86
CA PRO A 292 -10.56 9.07 11.69
C PRO A 292 -10.22 10.00 12.87
N SER A 293 -10.14 9.46 14.09
CA SER A 293 -9.75 10.20 15.29
C SER A 293 -8.34 10.79 15.20
N LEU A 294 -7.41 10.12 14.52
CA LEU A 294 -6.07 10.63 14.29
C LEU A 294 -6.04 11.77 13.27
N ARG A 295 -6.99 11.79 12.32
CA ARG A 295 -7.11 12.88 11.34
C ARG A 295 -7.47 14.20 12.03
N THR A 296 -8.40 14.17 12.98
CA THR A 296 -8.81 15.37 13.73
C THR A 296 -7.65 15.95 14.53
N VAL A 297 -6.82 15.09 15.14
CA VAL A 297 -5.64 15.49 15.92
C VAL A 297 -4.53 16.08 15.04
N PHE A 298 -4.27 15.50 13.86
CA PHE A 298 -3.30 16.05 12.91
C PHE A 298 -3.73 17.42 12.36
N ILE A 299 -5.03 17.64 12.15
CA ILE A 299 -5.56 18.90 11.63
C ILE A 299 -5.62 19.99 12.72
N HIS A 300 -5.96 19.63 13.97
CA HIS A 300 -6.12 20.57 15.09
C HIS A 300 -4.89 20.61 16.00
N GLY A 301 -3.70 20.50 15.43
CA GLY A 301 -2.42 20.36 16.14
C GLY A 301 -2.37 21.14 17.46
N GLY A 302 -2.41 20.42 18.58
CA GLY A 302 -2.28 21.04 19.89
C GLY A 302 -2.91 20.20 21.01
N LYS A 303 -2.04 19.49 21.73
CA LYS A 303 -2.29 18.80 23.02
C LYS A 303 -2.92 17.41 22.89
N PHE A 304 -2.13 16.35 23.06
CA PHE A 304 -2.23 15.55 24.28
C PHE A 304 -1.06 14.58 24.50
N ALA A 305 -0.94 14.20 25.77
CA ALA A 305 0.11 13.46 26.43
C ALA A 305 0.51 12.12 25.80
N GLN A 306 1.79 11.81 26.03
CA GLN A 306 2.52 10.58 25.73
C GLN A 306 1.74 9.33 26.18
N SER A 307 1.13 8.61 25.23
CA SER A 307 0.47 7.34 25.48
C SER A 307 1.02 6.23 24.59
N ARG A 308 0.73 4.98 24.99
CA ARG A 308 1.17 3.69 24.42
C ARG A 308 1.12 3.60 22.89
N THR A 309 0.28 4.42 22.25
CA THR A 309 0.13 4.56 20.80
C THR A 309 1.40 5.09 20.11
N GLN A 310 2.18 5.93 20.79
CA GLN A 310 3.47 6.39 20.29
C GLN A 310 4.48 5.25 20.18
N LYS A 311 4.40 4.21 21.04
CA LYS A 311 5.30 3.04 20.93
C LYS A 311 5.00 2.21 19.67
N VAL A 312 3.73 2.08 19.28
CA VAL A 312 3.35 1.42 18.02
C VAL A 312 3.73 2.30 16.82
N LEU A 313 3.47 3.60 16.90
CA LEU A 313 3.85 4.57 15.87
C LEU A 313 5.37 4.62 15.66
N PHE A 314 6.18 4.61 16.74
CA PHE A 314 7.64 4.58 16.67
C PHE A 314 8.16 3.22 16.18
N SER A 315 7.53 2.10 16.56
CA SER A 315 7.85 0.78 16.00
C SER A 315 7.57 0.71 14.50
N CYS A 316 6.44 1.30 14.05
CA CYS A 316 6.08 1.45 12.64
C CYS A 316 6.83 2.56 11.90
N ILE A 317 7.60 3.42 12.56
CA ILE A 317 8.40 4.53 11.97
C ILE A 317 9.91 4.24 12.03
N VAL A 318 10.36 3.32 12.89
CA VAL A 318 11.79 3.00 13.11
C VAL A 318 12.08 1.53 12.79
N GLY A 319 11.34 0.90 11.87
CA GLY A 319 11.51 -0.51 11.49
C GLY A 319 12.93 -0.87 11.03
N LEU A 320 13.80 -1.18 11.99
CA LEU A 320 15.16 -1.73 11.86
C LEU A 320 15.15 -3.23 12.19
N LYS A 321 14.12 -3.94 11.72
CA LYS A 321 14.10 -5.40 11.74
C LYS A 321 13.86 -5.87 10.33
N GLY A 322 14.80 -6.69 9.85
CA GLY A 322 14.97 -7.07 8.46
C GLY A 322 13.73 -7.62 7.78
N LEU A 323 13.86 -7.75 6.46
CA LEU A 323 12.84 -8.07 5.45
C LEU A 323 11.77 -9.11 5.83
N ILE A 324 12.08 -10.03 6.75
CA ILE A 324 11.19 -11.09 7.25
C ILE A 324 10.33 -10.64 8.45
N GLY A 325 10.88 -9.81 9.34
CA GLY A 325 10.15 -9.25 10.49
C GLY A 325 9.09 -8.23 10.09
N HIS A 326 9.39 -7.43 9.05
CA HIS A 326 8.42 -6.50 8.46
C HIS A 326 7.21 -7.22 7.83
N PHE A 327 7.37 -8.49 7.41
CA PHE A 327 6.28 -9.31 6.87
C PHE A 327 5.35 -9.82 7.99
N LEU A 328 5.91 -10.22 9.15
CA LEU A 328 5.13 -10.69 10.30
C LEU A 328 4.40 -9.56 11.05
N GLU A 329 5.04 -8.41 11.26
CA GLU A 329 4.37 -7.25 11.90
C GLU A 329 3.33 -6.60 10.97
N CYS A 330 3.54 -6.67 9.64
CA CYS A 330 2.50 -6.30 8.67
C CYS A 330 1.28 -7.21 8.75
N ASP A 331 1.45 -8.52 8.96
CA ASP A 331 0.29 -9.43 9.08
C ASP A 331 -0.60 -9.07 10.29
N LEU A 332 -0.01 -8.60 11.41
CA LEU A 332 -0.74 -8.12 12.60
C LEU A 332 -1.47 -6.78 12.39
N ALA A 333 -0.86 -5.84 11.66
CA ALA A 333 -1.53 -4.59 11.28
C ALA A 333 -2.63 -4.81 10.23
N ARG A 334 -2.39 -5.74 9.29
CA ARG A 334 -3.31 -6.18 8.24
C ARG A 334 -4.51 -6.94 8.80
N GLU A 335 -4.35 -7.63 9.93
CA GLU A 335 -5.45 -8.29 10.66
C GLU A 335 -6.48 -7.27 11.19
N ARG A 336 -6.02 -6.08 11.60
CA ARG A 336 -6.90 -4.98 12.06
C ARG A 336 -7.58 -4.23 10.91
N LEU A 337 -6.90 -4.09 9.77
CA LEU A 337 -7.47 -3.45 8.57
C LEU A 337 -8.52 -4.33 7.87
N ALA A 338 -8.33 -5.65 7.84
CA ALA A 338 -9.30 -6.56 7.22
C ALA A 338 -10.63 -6.62 7.98
N LYS A 339 -10.62 -6.44 9.31
CA LYS A 339 -11.85 -6.36 10.13
C LYS A 339 -12.69 -5.09 9.86
N GLN A 340 -12.18 -4.12 9.10
CA GLN A 340 -12.94 -2.93 8.68
C GLN A 340 -13.44 -3.01 7.23
N ILE A 341 -13.06 -4.04 6.47
CA ILE A 341 -13.43 -4.19 5.04
C ILE A 341 -14.30 -5.44 4.80
N SER A 342 -14.33 -6.41 5.73
CA SER A 342 -15.36 -7.45 5.81
C SER A 342 -16.51 -7.00 6.68
#